data_AF-A0A7D5MFT5-F1
#
_entry.id   AF-A0A7D5MFT5-F1
#
_cell.length_a   1.000
_cell.length_b   1.000
_cell.length_c   1.000
_cell.angle_alpha   90.00
_cell.angle_beta   90.00
_cell.angle_gamma   90.00
#
_symmetry.space_group_name_H-M   'P 1'
#
loop_
_entity.id
_entity.type
_entity.pdbx_description
1 polymer ?
#
loop_
_entity_poly.entity_id
_entity_poly.type
_entity_poly.pdbx_seq_one_letter_code
_entity_poly.pdbx_strand_id
1 'polypeptide(L)' 'MYPRLELTQPQAIQFLKKEELQLDSSPEKSWYIVTFNANPLGLIKVLEGRINNYYPGNYRILK' A
#
# COMPACT_ATOMS: atom_id res chain seq x y z
N MET A 1 9.52 -11.95 -8.80
CA MET A 1 9.76 -10.73 -7.98
C MET A 1 8.53 -9.86 -8.12
N TYR A 2 7.97 -9.32 -7.03
CA TYR A 2 6.77 -8.47 -7.12
C TYR A 2 7.13 -7.06 -7.61
N PRO A 3 6.29 -6.42 -8.45
CA PRO A 3 6.48 -5.03 -8.85
C PRO A 3 6.45 -4.10 -7.63
N ARG A 4 7.20 -2.99 -7.72
CA ARG A 4 7.22 -1.95 -6.69
C ARG A 4 6.23 -0.86 -7.05
N LEU A 5 5.54 -0.34 -6.05
CA LEU A 5 4.63 0.79 -6.16
C LEU A 5 5.08 1.88 -5.18
N GLU A 6 5.61 2.97 -5.71
CA GLU A 6 6.00 4.12 -4.89
C GLU A 6 4.74 4.88 -4.45
N LEU A 7 4.61 5.07 -3.15
CA LEU A 7 3.52 5.83 -2.54
C LEU A 7 3.95 7.27 -2.32
N THR A 8 2.99 8.18 -2.41
CA THR A 8 3.14 9.52 -1.84
C THR A 8 3.10 9.46 -0.32
N GLN A 9 3.54 10.52 0.35
CA GLN A 9 3.46 10.63 1.81
C GLN A 9 2.05 10.37 2.39
N PRO A 10 0.95 10.97 1.87
CA PRO A 10 -0.40 10.69 2.38
C PRO A 10 -0.81 9.22 2.17
N GLN A 11 -0.48 8.63 1.02
CA GLN A 11 -0.75 7.21 0.75
C GLN A 11 0.04 6.28 1.67
N ALA A 12 1.30 6.62 1.99
CA ALA A 12 2.12 5.88 2.95
C ALA A 12 1.50 5.91 4.36
N ILE A 13 0.97 7.07 4.78
CA ILE A 13 0.27 7.19 6.06
C ILE A 13 -1.00 6.33 6.07
N GLN A 14 -1.82 6.38 5.02
CA GLN A 14 -3.00 5.50 4.88
C GLN A 14 -2.62 4.02 4.92
N PHE A 15 -1.52 3.64 4.25
CA PHE A 15 -0.98 2.29 4.28
C PHE A 15 -0.64 1.87 5.72
N LEU A 16 0.10 2.68 6.46
CA LEU A 16 0.51 2.40 7.83
C LEU A 16 -0.65 2.43 8.84
N LYS A 17 -1.70 3.22 8.58
CA LYS A 17 -2.95 3.21 9.35
C LYS A 17 -3.82 2.00 9.05
N LYS A 18 -3.49 1.25 7.99
CA LYS A 18 -4.31 0.16 7.44
C LYS A 18 -5.68 0.64 6.97
N GLU A 19 -5.72 1.86 6.45
CA GLU A 19 -6.89 2.47 5.82
C GLU A 19 -6.98 2.07 4.35
N GLU A 20 -8.07 2.46 3.69
CA GLU A 20 -8.26 2.28 2.26
C GLU A 20 -7.23 3.14 1.50
N LEU A 21 -6.45 2.48 0.65
CA LEU A 21 -5.46 3.13 -0.20
C LEU A 21 -6.13 3.63 -1.47
N GLN A 22 -6.02 4.93 -1.71
CA GLN A 22 -6.42 5.53 -2.98
C GLN A 22 -5.18 5.78 -3.83
N LEU A 23 -5.10 5.09 -4.96
CA LEU A 23 -4.04 5.27 -5.94
C LEU A 23 -4.57 6.12 -7.09
N ASP A 24 -3.78 7.12 -7.50
CA ASP A 24 -4.16 8.06 -8.57
C ASP A 24 -4.26 7.38 -9.94
N SER A 25 -3.65 6.20 -10.08
CA SER A 25 -3.74 5.33 -11.24
C SER A 25 -4.22 3.96 -10.79
N SER A 26 -4.95 3.24 -11.65
CA SER A 26 -5.35 1.85 -11.40
C SER A 26 -4.23 0.90 -11.85
N PRO A 27 -3.33 0.44 -10.95
CA PRO A 27 -2.35 -0.58 -11.30
C PRO A 27 -3.02 -1.87 -11.75
N GLU A 28 -2.30 -2.68 -12.53
CA GLU A 28 -2.76 -4.01 -12.90
C GLU A 28 -3.05 -4.85 -11.66
N LYS A 29 -4.05 -5.74 -11.76
CA LYS A 29 -4.44 -6.66 -10.69
C LYS A 29 -3.29 -7.61 -10.37
N SER A 30 -2.55 -7.31 -9.30
CA SER A 30 -1.39 -8.08 -8.89
C SER A 30 -1.02 -7.79 -7.44
N TRP A 31 0.04 -8.45 -6.97
CA TRP A 31 0.71 -8.14 -5.71
C TRP A 31 1.78 -7.09 -5.95
N TYR A 32 1.88 -6.11 -5.05
CA TYR A 32 2.91 -5.07 -5.11
C TYR A 32 3.62 -4.95 -3.78
N ILE A 33 4.92 -4.65 -3.85
CA ILE A 33 5.69 -4.13 -2.72
C ILE A 33 5.51 -2.62 -2.74
N VAL A 34 4.85 -2.07 -1.71
CA VAL A 34 4.74 -0.62 -1.57
C VAL A 34 6.02 -0.04 -0.98
N THR A 35 6.46 1.08 -1.54
CA THR A 35 7.65 1.79 -1.11
C THR A 35 7.34 3.25 -0.84
N PHE A 36 8.11 3.88 0.05
CA PHE A 36 8.11 5.34 0.27
C PHE A 36 9.54 5.83 0.43
N ASN A 37 9.92 6.83 -0.35
CA ASN A 37 11.31 7.27 -0.51
C ASN A 37 12.26 6.08 -0.81
N ALA A 38 11.84 5.19 -1.71
CA ALA A 38 12.53 3.94 -2.05
C ALA A 38 12.69 2.91 -0.91
N ASN A 39 12.10 3.15 0.27
CA ASN A 39 12.11 2.20 1.38
C ASN A 39 10.87 1.29 1.33
N PRO A 40 11.02 -0.05 1.42
CA PRO A 40 9.88 -0.96 1.41
C PRO A 40 9.07 -0.86 2.71
N LEU A 41 7.77 -0.61 2.59
CA LEU A 41 6.84 -0.55 3.73
C LEU A 41 6.09 -1.87 3.94
N GLY A 42 5.75 -2.57 2.86
CA GLY A 42 5.03 -3.84 2.94
C GLY A 42 4.35 -4.24 1.64
N LEU A 43 3.29 -5.04 1.74
CA LEU A 43 2.61 -5.64 0.61
C LEU A 43 1.16 -5.15 0.49
N ILE A 44 0.73 -4.96 -0.74
CA ILE A 44 -0.68 -4.80 -1.10
C ILE A 44 -1.07 -5.83 -2.16
N LYS A 45 -2.36 -6.15 -2.21
CA LYS A 45 -2.96 -6.90 -3.32
C LYS A 45 -4.01 -6.03 -4.00
N VAL A 46 -3.75 -5.67 -5.24
CA VAL A 46 -4.66 -4.92 -6.08
C VAL A 46 -5.65 -5.90 -6.70
N LEU A 47 -6.94 -5.63 -6.50
CA LEU A 47 -8.06 -6.40 -7.03
C LEU A 47 -8.95 -5.46 -7.86
N GLU A 48 -10.03 -5.99 -8.43
CA GLU A 48 -11.02 -5.16 -9.11
C GLU A 48 -11.75 -4.26 -8.10
N GLY A 49 -11.50 -2.95 -8.19
CA GLY A 49 -12.18 -1.93 -7.37
C GLY A 49 -11.78 -1.90 -5.89
N ARG A 50 -10.76 -2.67 -5.46
CA ARG A 50 -10.29 -2.64 -4.07
C ARG A 50 -8.81 -2.97 -3.96
N ILE A 51 -8.19 -2.49 -2.88
CA ILE A 51 -6.80 -2.78 -2.54
C ILE A 51 -6.78 -3.38 -1.13
N ASN A 52 -6.31 -4.62 -1.03
CA ASN A 52 -6.09 -5.24 0.26
C ASN A 52 -4.73 -4.80 0.80
N ASN A 53 -4.75 -4.15 1.96
CA ASN A 53 -3.55 -3.77 2.69
C ASN A 53 -3.13 -4.88 3.68
N TYR A 54 -1.97 -5.50 3.43
CA TYR A 54 -1.43 -6.59 4.25
C TYR A 54 -0.49 -6.11 5.36
N TYR A 55 -0.52 -4.83 5.72
CA TYR A 55 0.22 -4.33 6.87
C TYR A 55 -0.29 -4.97 8.18
N PRO A 56 0.62 -5.45 9.06
CA PRO A 56 0.21 -6.11 10.30
C PRO A 56 -0.65 -5.18 11.16
N GLY A 57 -1.82 -5.66 11.59
CA GLY A 57 -2.80 -4.83 12.28
C GLY A 57 -2.31 -4.34 13.65
N ASN A 58 -1.44 -5.10 14.30
CA ASN A 58 -0.78 -4.75 15.57
C ASN A 58 0.32 -3.69 15.42
N TYR A 59 0.75 -3.38 14.20
CA TYR A 59 1.75 -2.34 13.92
C TYR A 59 1.12 -1.08 13.33
N ARG A 60 -0.21 -1.03 13.16
CA ARG A 60 -0.87 0.14 12.59
C ARG A 60 -0.66 1.36 13.48
N ILE A 61 -0.41 2.50 12.87
CA ILE A 61 -0.37 3.78 13.59
C ILE A 61 -1.81 4.24 13.86
N LEU A 62 -2.06 4.81 15.03
CA LEU A 62 -3.42 5.19 15.47
C LEU A 62 -3.65 6.70 15.57
N LYS A 63 -2.57 7.49 15.50
CA LYS A 63 -2.59 8.96 15.60
C LYS A 63 -2.21 9.53 14.24
#